data_AF-A0A381I8Z4-F1
#
_entry.id   AF-A0A381I8Z4-F1
#
_cell.length_a   1.000
_cell.length_b   1.000
_cell.length_c   1.000
_cell.angle_alpha   90.00
_cell.angle_beta   90.00
_cell.angle_gamma   90.00
#
_symmetry.space_group_name_H-M   'P 1'
#
loop_
_entity.id
_entity.type
_entity.pdbx_description
1 polymer ?
#
loop_
_entity_poly.entity_id
_entity_poly.type
_entity_poly.pdbx_seq_one_letter_code
_entity_poly.pdbx_strand_id
1 'polypeptide(L)'
;MSKIVVNQDKITDLKRILEICPFGAIEEKSGIVEISAGCKMCKLCVKSGPKGAFEFIESSKVQINKDEWRGIAVYVEHHNGNIHPVTYELIGKAREMASKIKQPVYCVFVGKT
;
A
#
# COMPACT_ATOMS: atom_id res chain seq x y z
N MET A 1 -3.63 -1.26 8.49
CA MET A 1 -3.84 -2.19 7.37
C MET A 1 -5.20 -2.84 7.51
N SER A 2 -6.00 -2.85 6.44
CA SER A 2 -7.29 -3.54 6.46
C SER A 2 -7.07 -5.04 6.63
N LYS A 3 -7.90 -5.70 7.43
CA LYS A 3 -7.80 -7.13 7.72
C LYS A 3 -9.16 -7.81 7.60
N ILE A 4 -9.13 -9.11 7.33
CA ILE A 4 -10.30 -9.97 7.41
C ILE A 4 -10.25 -10.64 8.78
N VAL A 5 -11.30 -10.47 9.59
CA VAL A 5 -11.49 -11.17 10.85
C VAL A 5 -12.42 -12.35 10.62
N VAL A 6 -12.03 -13.51 11.13
CA VAL A 6 -12.80 -14.76 11.02
C VAL A 6 -13.43 -15.06 12.38
N ASN A 7 -14.76 -15.06 12.44
CA ASN A 7 -15.53 -15.38 13.63
C ASN A 7 -15.86 -16.88 13.64
N GLN A 8 -15.06 -17.66 14.36
CA GLN A 8 -15.14 -19.13 14.37
C GLN A 8 -16.52 -19.64 14.81
N ASP A 9 -17.17 -18.97 15.76
CA ASP A 9 -18.48 -19.39 16.30
C ASP A 9 -19.63 -19.35 15.29
N LYS A 10 -19.43 -18.65 14.16
CA LYS A 10 -20.42 -18.50 13.09
C LYS A 10 -20.14 -19.43 11.90
N ILE A 11 -19.11 -20.27 12.01
CA ILE A 11 -18.75 -21.26 11.00
C ILE A 11 -19.58 -22.51 11.24
N THR A 12 -20.59 -22.71 10.38
CA THR A 12 -21.48 -23.89 10.45
C THR A 12 -21.00 -25.06 9.60
N ASP A 13 -20.20 -24.80 8.55
CA ASP A 13 -19.72 -25.80 7.61
C ASP A 13 -18.30 -25.44 7.12
N LEU A 14 -17.32 -26.20 7.61
CA LEU A 14 -15.89 -26.01 7.28
C LEU A 14 -15.60 -26.28 5.81
N LYS A 15 -16.15 -27.36 5.23
CA LYS A 15 -15.83 -27.77 3.86
C LYS A 15 -16.28 -26.71 2.86
N ARG A 16 -17.51 -26.24 3.04
CA ARG A 16 -18.08 -25.19 2.18
C ARG A 16 -17.26 -23.90 2.26
N ILE A 17 -16.73 -23.55 3.43
CA ILE A 17 -15.97 -22.31 3.63
C ILE A 17 -14.61 -22.34 2.94
N LEU A 18 -13.90 -23.48 2.97
CA LEU A 18 -12.61 -23.64 2.28
C LEU A 18 -12.76 -23.44 0.76
N GLU A 19 -13.88 -23.89 0.18
CA GLU A 19 -14.17 -23.77 -1.26
C GLU A 19 -14.55 -22.35 -1.71
N ILE A 20 -14.94 -21.46 -0.79
CA ILE A 20 -15.32 -20.08 -1.13
C ILE A 20 -14.12 -19.30 -1.68
N CYS A 21 -12.89 -19.66 -1.30
CA CYS A 21 -11.71 -18.98 -1.80
C CYS A 21 -11.23 -19.62 -3.10
N PRO A 22 -11.39 -18.96 -4.26
CA PRO A 22 -10.83 -19.46 -5.52
C PRO A 22 -9.29 -19.46 -5.54
N PHE A 23 -8.67 -18.86 -4.53
CA PHE A 23 -7.21 -18.79 -4.36
C PHE A 23 -6.69 -19.75 -3.29
N GLY A 24 -7.56 -20.55 -2.66
CA GLY A 24 -7.15 -21.49 -1.60
C GLY A 24 -6.54 -20.83 -0.36
N ALA A 25 -6.86 -19.55 -0.10
CA ALA A 25 -6.27 -18.77 0.99
C ALA A 25 -7.02 -18.88 2.34
N ILE A 26 -8.08 -19.67 2.39
CA ILE A 26 -8.79 -20.00 3.62
C ILE A 26 -8.30 -21.40 4.01
N GLU A 27 -7.63 -21.50 5.14
CA GLU A 27 -7.02 -22.74 5.65
C GLU A 27 -7.63 -23.08 7.00
N GLU A 28 -7.75 -24.37 7.31
CA GLU A 28 -8.09 -24.84 8.65
C GLU A 28 -6.84 -25.42 9.29
N LYS A 29 -6.48 -24.91 10.47
CA LYS A 29 -5.38 -25.41 11.30
C LYS A 29 -5.93 -25.69 12.70
N SER A 30 -5.91 -26.96 13.10
CA SER A 30 -6.29 -27.39 14.45
C SER A 30 -7.71 -26.96 14.87
N GLY A 31 -8.66 -27.01 13.93
CA GLY A 31 -10.06 -26.62 14.14
C GLY A 31 -10.31 -25.12 14.02
N ILE A 32 -9.30 -24.31 13.69
CA ILE A 32 -9.40 -22.87 13.54
C ILE A 32 -9.23 -22.50 12.07
N VAL A 33 -10.19 -21.73 11.54
CA VAL A 33 -10.12 -21.20 10.18
C VAL A 33 -9.30 -19.92 10.16
N GLU A 34 -8.21 -19.94 9.41
CA GLU A 34 -7.28 -18.83 9.24
C GLU A 34 -7.22 -18.37 7.78
N ILE A 35 -6.87 -17.10 7.58
CA ILE A 35 -6.59 -16.53 6.26
C ILE A 35 -5.08 -16.50 6.05
N SER A 36 -4.57 -17.22 5.06
CA SER A 36 -3.14 -17.28 4.78
C SER A 36 -2.65 -16.12 3.91
N ALA A 37 -1.33 -16.04 3.72
CA ALA A 37 -0.69 -15.01 2.91
C ALA A 37 -1.11 -15.05 1.41
N GLY A 38 -1.76 -16.12 0.96
CA GLY A 38 -2.32 -16.23 -0.39
C GLY A 38 -3.52 -15.31 -0.66
N CYS A 39 -4.09 -14.68 0.38
CA CYS A 39 -5.31 -13.89 0.27
C CYS A 39 -5.14 -12.66 -0.64
N LYS A 40 -5.96 -12.60 -1.70
CA LYS A 40 -6.00 -11.47 -2.65
C LYS A 40 -6.93 -10.33 -2.22
N MET A 41 -7.47 -10.38 -1.01
CA MET A 41 -8.36 -9.35 -0.45
C MET A 41 -9.56 -9.00 -1.35
N CYS A 42 -10.06 -9.99 -2.12
CA CYS A 42 -11.18 -9.82 -3.05
C CYS A 42 -12.55 -9.67 -2.37
N LYS A 43 -12.62 -9.88 -1.04
CA LYS A 43 -13.83 -9.82 -0.19
C LYS A 43 -14.90 -10.86 -0.54
N LEU A 44 -14.59 -11.90 -1.32
CA LEU A 44 -15.57 -12.93 -1.69
C LEU A 44 -16.06 -13.74 -0.48
N CYS A 45 -15.18 -14.06 0.47
CA CYS A 45 -15.55 -14.73 1.72
C CYS A 45 -16.52 -13.91 2.60
N VAL A 46 -16.42 -12.57 2.56
CA VAL A 46 -17.32 -11.66 3.28
C VAL A 46 -18.71 -11.62 2.62
N LYS A 47 -18.79 -11.79 1.30
CA LYS A 47 -20.05 -11.74 0.54
C LYS A 47 -20.78 -13.08 0.47
N SER A 48 -20.03 -14.15 0.23
CA SER A 48 -20.56 -15.49 -0.06
C SER A 48 -20.46 -16.46 1.13
N GLY A 49 -19.73 -16.08 2.18
CA GLY A 49 -19.62 -16.87 3.41
C GLY A 49 -20.85 -16.76 4.31
N PRO A 50 -20.91 -17.60 5.36
CA PRO A 50 -21.95 -17.50 6.38
C PRO A 50 -22.01 -16.08 6.95
N LYS A 51 -23.23 -15.61 7.24
CA LYS A 51 -23.44 -14.23 7.73
C LYS A 51 -22.60 -13.98 8.99
N GLY A 52 -21.68 -13.03 8.88
CA GLY A 52 -20.81 -12.61 9.98
C GLY A 52 -19.65 -13.56 10.30
N ALA A 53 -19.44 -14.65 9.55
CA ALA A 53 -18.24 -15.49 9.72
C ALA A 53 -16.97 -14.77 9.23
N PHE A 54 -17.07 -13.93 8.22
CA PHE A 54 -15.97 -13.13 7.69
C PHE A 54 -16.31 -11.64 7.74
N GLU A 55 -15.50 -10.86 8.42
CA GLU A 55 -15.68 -9.41 8.53
C GLU A 55 -14.46 -8.68 7.99
N PHE A 56 -14.69 -7.74 7.08
CA PHE A 56 -13.64 -6.87 6.57
C PHE A 56 -13.55 -5.62 7.45
N ILE A 57 -12.50 -5.55 8.25
CA ILE A 57 -12.19 -4.37 9.05
C ILE A 57 -11.27 -3.48 8.24
N GLU A 58 -11.82 -2.37 7.75
CA GLU A 58 -11.00 -1.26 7.27
C GLU A 58 -10.31 -0.63 8.47
N SER A 59 -8.99 -0.80 8.55
CA SER A 59 -8.23 0.04 9.47
C SER A 59 -8.36 1.48 8.99
N SER A 60 -8.64 2.41 9.90
CA SER A 60 -8.45 3.84 9.63
C SER A 60 -7.07 4.02 9.01
N LYS A 61 -7.03 4.52 7.78
CA LYS A 61 -5.77 4.96 7.19
C LYS A 61 -5.22 6.01 8.15
N VAL A 62 -3.95 5.90 8.53
CA VAL A 62 -3.25 7.02 9.16
C VAL A 62 -3.44 8.19 8.20
N GLN A 63 -4.24 9.17 8.61
CA GLN A 63 -4.50 10.34 7.78
C GLN A 63 -3.22 11.17 7.81
N ILE A 64 -2.41 11.03 6.77
CA ILE A 64 -1.24 11.88 6.57
C ILE A 64 -1.77 13.20 6.03
N ASN A 65 -1.48 14.28 6.74
CA ASN A 65 -1.76 15.62 6.25
C ASN A 65 -0.78 15.98 5.14
N LYS A 66 -1.22 15.87 3.87
CA LYS A 66 -0.38 16.21 2.72
C LYS A 66 -0.16 17.71 2.55
N ASP A 67 -0.95 18.55 3.22
CA ASP A 67 -0.77 20.01 3.17
C ASP A 67 0.51 20.47 3.87
N GLU A 68 1.09 19.61 4.72
CA GLU A 68 2.40 19.82 5.35
C GLU A 68 3.56 19.58 4.39
N TRP A 69 3.33 18.94 3.23
CA TRP A 69 4.40 18.68 2.28
C TRP A 69 4.81 19.98 1.58
N ARG A 70 6.12 20.20 1.51
CA ARG A 70 6.70 21.41 0.93
C ARG A 70 7.72 21.05 -0.12
N GLY A 71 7.55 21.66 -1.28
CA GLY A 71 8.53 21.65 -2.37
C GLY A 71 8.59 20.38 -3.22
N ILE A 72 9.43 20.46 -4.25
CA ILE A 72 9.80 19.37 -5.14
C ILE A 72 11.30 19.12 -4.94
N ALA A 73 11.68 17.90 -4.57
CA ALA A 73 13.09 17.52 -4.47
C ALA A 73 13.57 16.88 -5.78
N VAL A 74 14.69 17.37 -6.30
CA VAL A 74 15.41 16.80 -7.44
C VAL A 74 16.70 16.19 -6.94
N TYR A 75 16.90 14.90 -7.17
CA TYR A 75 18.16 14.24 -6.87
C TYR A 75 19.22 14.66 -7.89
N VAL A 76 20.40 15.05 -7.41
CA VAL A 76 21.52 15.43 -8.25
C VAL A 76 22.39 14.21 -8.48
N GLU A 77 22.24 13.62 -9.65
CA GLU A 77 23.13 12.54 -10.08
C GLU A 77 24.49 13.13 -10.45
N HIS A 78 25.56 12.56 -9.88
CA HIS A 78 26.92 12.99 -10.17
C HIS A 78 27.91 11.82 -10.18
N HIS A 79 28.99 11.96 -10.94
CA HIS A 79 30.13 11.04 -10.94
C HIS A 79 31.41 11.80 -10.58
N ASN A 80 32.00 11.50 -9.41
CA ASN A 80 33.17 12.21 -8.88
C ASN A 80 33.00 13.75 -8.92
N GLY A 81 31.89 14.26 -8.37
CA GLY A 81 31.55 15.68 -8.41
C GLY A 81 31.01 16.22 -9.73
N ASN A 82 31.14 15.49 -10.85
CA ASN A 82 30.61 15.93 -12.15
C ASN A 82 29.11 15.64 -12.25
N ILE A 83 28.30 16.69 -12.28
CA ILE A 83 26.84 16.58 -12.35
C ILE A 83 26.43 16.04 -13.72
N HIS A 84 25.57 15.01 -13.71
CA HIS A 84 25.01 14.46 -14.93
C HIS A 84 24.07 15.49 -15.59
N PRO A 85 24.17 15.77 -16.90
CA PRO A 85 23.42 16.83 -17.58
C PRO A 85 21.89 16.76 -17.39
N VAL A 86 21.34 15.54 -17.30
CA VAL A 86 19.91 15.31 -17.08
C VAL A 86 19.42 15.93 -15.76
N THR A 87 20.29 16.09 -14.76
CA THR A 87 19.94 16.80 -13.53
C THR A 87 19.43 18.21 -13.82
N TYR A 88 20.06 18.94 -14.76
CA TYR A 88 19.64 20.30 -15.11
C TYR A 88 18.28 20.33 -15.81
N GLU A 89 18.00 19.34 -16.66
CA GLU A 89 16.70 19.17 -17.31
C GLU A 89 15.60 18.90 -16.27
N LEU A 90 15.88 18.03 -15.29
CA LEU A 90 14.95 17.72 -14.20
C LEU A 90 14.71 18.94 -13.29
N ILE A 91 15.74 19.73 -12.99
CA ILE A 91 15.58 21.02 -12.29
C ILE A 91 14.66 21.95 -13.08
N GLY A 92 14.86 22.04 -14.41
CA GLY A 92 14.00 22.82 -15.29
C GLY A 92 12.53 22.39 -15.19
N LYS A 93 12.27 21.08 -15.29
CA LYS A 93 10.90 20.54 -15.20
C LYS A 93 10.30 20.73 -13.81
N ALA A 94 11.08 20.53 -12.76
CA ALA A 94 10.65 20.77 -11.38
C ALA A 94 10.25 22.22 -11.18
N ARG A 95 11.00 23.20 -11.73
CA ARG A 95 10.64 24.62 -11.66
C ARG A 95 9.35 24.94 -12.41
N GLU A 96 9.14 24.36 -13.59
CA GLU A 96 7.88 24.51 -14.34
C GLU A 96 6.69 24.00 -13.51
N MET A 97 6.82 22.83 -12.87
CA MET A 97 5.78 22.25 -12.01
C MET A 97 5.55 23.09 -10.75
N ALA A 98 6.64 23.46 -10.06
CA ALA A 98 6.63 24.25 -8.84
C ALA A 98 5.95 25.62 -9.01
N SER A 99 6.09 26.24 -10.20
CA SER A 99 5.45 27.52 -10.52
C SER A 99 3.91 27.45 -10.47
N LYS A 100 3.32 26.30 -10.84
CA LYS A 100 1.87 26.09 -10.87
C LYS A 100 1.27 25.96 -9.47
N ILE A 101 2.03 25.42 -8.53
CA ILE A 101 1.58 25.13 -7.15
C ILE A 101 2.23 26.04 -6.10
N LYS A 102 3.06 27.01 -6.52
CA LYS A 102 3.79 27.96 -5.67
C LYS A 102 4.60 27.28 -4.56
N GLN A 103 5.38 26.27 -4.93
CA GLN A 103 6.22 25.50 -4.00
C GLN A 103 7.72 25.71 -4.32
N PRO A 104 8.64 25.53 -3.35
CA PRO A 104 10.07 25.61 -3.61
C PRO A 104 10.59 24.37 -4.38
N VAL A 105 11.75 24.49 -5.01
CA VAL A 105 12.48 23.34 -5.59
C VAL A 105 13.77 23.16 -4.79
N TYR A 106 14.01 21.94 -4.32
CA TYR A 106 15.21 21.55 -3.60
C TYR A 106 16.06 20.63 -4.49
N CYS A 107 17.38 20.77 -4.42
CA CYS A 107 18.31 19.84 -5.05
C CYS A 107 19.03 19.05 -3.95
N VAL A 108 18.99 17.73 -4.04
CA VAL A 108 19.65 16.84 -3.08
C VAL A 108 20.90 16.27 -3.72
N PHE A 109 22.06 16.76 -3.30
CA PHE A 109 23.36 16.25 -3.70
C PHE A 109 23.89 15.36 -2.57
N VAL A 110 24.20 14.10 -2.87
CA VAL A 110 24.68 13.13 -1.87
C VAL A 110 26.04 12.61 -2.26
N GLY A 111 27.06 13.01 -1.51
CA GLY A 111 28.44 12.60 -1.76
C GLY A 111 29.41 13.74 -1.50
N LYS A 112 30.68 13.49 -1.76
CA LYS A 112 31.73 14.50 -1.64
C LYS A 112 32.16 14.97 -3.04
N THR A 113 32.42 16.26 -3.16
CA THR A 113 33.03 16.89 -4.33
C THR A 113 34.53 16.58 -4.40
#